data_AF-A0AAV5IPM4-F1
#
_entry.id   AF-A0AAV5IPM4-F1
#
_cell.length_a   1.000
_cell.length_b   1.000
_cell.length_c   1.000
_cell.angle_alpha   90.00
_cell.angle_beta   90.00
_cell.angle_gamma   90.00
#
_symmetry.space_group_name_H-M   'P 1'
#
loop_
_entity.id
_entity.type
_entity.pdbx_description
1 polymer ?
#
loop_
_entity_poly.entity_id
_entity_poly.type
_entity_poly.pdbx_seq_one_letter_code
_entity_poly.pdbx_strand_id
1 'polypeptide(L)'
;MLRQNFFLSIRQVGYYVAPSGKPYPDNWIITDIIYEIEGSLFSRSGTQVEGNPGFASGDETVPYHSLSWCKSWLGSKVNITRTPQSEHDGSDVQEELNVEHYHEDDIVPNMTRSPRIKYITYYEDAESIPGKRTAVWELDKVNHRNIVKSPVLMRELWLQMWHDIHPYAKSKFVTKAKRGPLRDEDCYWDYGKARCAWPEYCEYRYIFGDVHLGQSCRLRNSSADLLLHYA
;
A
#
# COMPACT_ATOMS: atom_id res chain seq x y z
N MET A 1 17.98 41.50 -6.13
CA MET A 1 18.83 40.44 -5.54
C MET A 1 17.91 39.52 -4.75
N LEU A 2 17.24 38.57 -5.42
CA LEU A 2 16.28 37.67 -4.80
C LEU A 2 17.05 36.48 -4.20
N ARG A 3 17.03 36.34 -2.88
CA ARG A 3 17.47 35.11 -2.20
C ARG A 3 16.44 34.02 -2.50
N GLN A 4 16.79 33.08 -3.38
CA GLN A 4 16.08 31.81 -3.47
C GLN A 4 16.39 31.01 -2.21
N ASN A 5 15.40 30.89 -1.32
CA ASN A 5 15.44 29.91 -0.26
C ASN A 5 15.22 28.54 -0.90
N PHE A 6 16.31 27.81 -1.16
CA PHE A 6 16.26 26.38 -1.43
C PHE A 6 15.79 25.69 -0.15
N PHE A 7 14.54 25.21 -0.15
CA PHE A 7 14.08 24.27 0.86
C PHE A 7 14.68 22.90 0.54
N LEU A 8 15.75 22.53 1.24
CA LEU A 8 16.26 21.16 1.26
C LEU A 8 15.17 20.26 1.83
N SER A 9 14.60 19.38 1.00
CA SER A 9 13.61 18.38 1.43
C SER A 9 14.33 17.26 2.16
N ILE A 10 14.48 17.40 3.48
CA ILE A 10 15.06 16.37 4.35
C ILE A 10 13.93 15.43 4.79
N ARG A 11 14.00 14.15 4.39
CA ARG A 11 13.03 13.13 4.78
C ARG A 11 13.70 12.04 5.58
N GLN A 12 13.17 11.71 6.75
CA GLN A 12 13.62 10.52 7.47
C GLN A 12 13.13 9.25 6.75
N VAL A 13 14.04 8.35 6.42
CA VAL A 13 13.77 7.17 5.57
C VAL A 13 14.21 5.85 6.19
N GLY A 14 15.01 5.85 7.26
CA GLY A 14 15.45 4.61 7.89
C GLY A 14 16.04 4.77 9.29
N TYR A 15 16.38 3.63 9.90
CA TYR A 15 17.01 3.54 11.21
C TYR A 15 18.07 2.43 11.19
N TYR A 16 19.20 2.66 11.84
CA TYR A 16 20.07 1.58 12.27
C TYR A 16 19.65 1.15 13.66
N VAL A 17 19.55 -0.17 13.89
CA VAL A 17 19.18 -0.75 15.18
C VAL A 17 20.23 -1.77 15.63
N ALA A 18 20.46 -1.84 16.94
CA ALA A 18 21.33 -2.84 17.56
C ALA A 18 20.60 -3.55 18.71
N PRO A 19 20.99 -4.80 19.06
CA PRO A 19 20.44 -5.49 20.22
C PRO A 19 20.71 -4.71 21.51
N SER A 20 19.69 -4.54 22.34
CA SER A 20 19.78 -3.78 23.59
C SER A 20 20.20 -4.64 24.81
N GLY A 21 20.15 -5.96 24.66
CA GLY A 21 20.32 -6.93 25.75
C GLY A 21 19.09 -7.12 26.65
N LYS A 22 17.98 -6.41 26.42
CA LYS A 22 16.73 -6.55 27.19
C LYS A 22 15.82 -7.65 26.61
N PRO A 23 14.88 -8.21 27.38
CA PRO A 23 13.82 -9.06 26.85
C PRO A 23 12.83 -8.26 25.98
N TYR A 24 12.08 -8.97 25.14
CA TYR A 24 11.01 -8.38 24.32
C TYR A 24 9.98 -7.64 25.19
N PRO A 25 9.48 -6.46 24.81
CA PRO A 25 9.63 -5.80 23.50
C PRO A 25 10.85 -4.87 23.35
N ASP A 26 11.64 -4.69 24.40
CA ASP A 26 12.71 -3.69 24.44
C ASP A 26 14.06 -4.23 23.93
N ASN A 27 14.10 -5.38 23.26
CA ASN A 27 15.33 -6.08 22.86
C ASN A 27 16.15 -5.37 21.78
N TRP A 28 15.70 -4.21 21.28
CA TRP A 28 16.36 -3.41 20.25
C TRP A 28 16.46 -1.94 20.67
N ILE A 29 17.56 -1.29 20.27
CA ILE A 29 17.73 0.16 20.39
C ILE A 29 18.08 0.75 19.03
N ILE A 30 17.55 1.93 18.74
CA ILE A 30 17.90 2.71 17.55
C ILE A 30 19.27 3.34 17.80
N THR A 31 20.26 2.96 17.00
CA THR A 31 21.63 3.49 17.08
C THR A 31 21.85 4.67 16.16
N ASP A 32 21.14 4.74 15.03
CA ASP A 32 21.25 5.87 14.10
C ASP A 32 19.98 6.07 13.26
N ILE A 33 19.82 7.24 12.65
CA ILE A 33 18.67 7.60 11.80
C ILE A 33 19.16 7.96 10.41
N ILE A 34 18.54 7.41 9.36
CA ILE A 34 18.89 7.68 7.97
C ILE A 34 17.92 8.73 7.39
N TYR A 35 18.49 9.76 6.79
CA TYR A 35 17.83 10.83 6.07
C TYR A 35 18.08 10.71 4.58
N GLU A 36 17.05 10.97 3.78
CA GLU A 36 17.16 11.23 2.36
C GLU A 36 17.26 12.74 2.15
N ILE A 37 18.34 13.15 1.50
CA ILE A 37 18.61 14.54 1.13
C ILE A 37 18.95 14.53 -0.36
N GLU A 38 18.06 15.10 -1.17
CA GLU A 38 18.26 15.28 -2.62
C GLU A 38 18.65 13.99 -3.37
N GLY A 39 18.05 12.85 -2.99
CA GLY A 39 18.30 11.55 -3.63
C GLY A 39 19.57 10.84 -3.17
N SER A 40 20.21 11.32 -2.10
CA SER A 40 21.31 10.63 -1.42
C SER A 40 20.94 10.31 0.03
N LEU A 41 21.38 9.14 0.50
CA LEU A 41 21.13 8.67 1.85
C LEU A 41 22.27 9.07 2.78
N PHE A 42 21.92 9.77 3.87
CA PHE A 42 22.85 10.19 4.89
C PHE A 42 22.39 9.71 6.25
N SER A 43 23.31 9.14 7.02
CA SER A 43 23.05 8.87 8.43
C SER A 43 23.02 10.18 9.23
N ARG A 44 22.37 10.20 10.41
CA ARG A 44 22.40 11.35 11.34
C ARG A 44 23.83 11.69 11.75
N SER A 45 24.69 10.67 11.81
CA SER A 45 26.14 10.79 12.02
C SER A 45 26.92 11.37 10.82
N GLY A 46 26.26 11.63 9.69
CA GLY A 46 26.83 12.30 8.51
C GLY A 46 27.49 11.35 7.49
N THR A 47 27.46 10.04 7.73
CA THR A 47 28.01 9.06 6.79
C THR A 47 27.07 8.88 5.59
N GLN A 48 27.61 8.99 4.38
CA GLN A 48 26.88 8.66 3.15
C GLN A 48 26.68 7.15 3.09
N VAL A 49 25.43 6.73 2.98
CA VAL A 49 25.06 5.31 2.90
C VAL A 49 25.00 4.94 1.42
N GLU A 50 25.75 3.93 1.01
CA GLU A 50 25.64 3.38 -0.34
C GLU A 50 24.26 2.76 -0.56
N GLY A 51 23.50 3.33 -1.49
CA GLY A 51 22.19 2.86 -1.87
C GLY A 51 21.51 3.90 -2.75
N ASN A 52 21.03 3.47 -3.92
CA ASN A 52 20.17 4.33 -4.72
C ASN A 52 18.78 4.36 -4.07
N PRO A 53 18.24 5.52 -3.67
CA PRO A 53 16.85 5.61 -3.22
C PRO A 53 15.94 5.32 -4.41
N GLY A 54 15.41 4.10 -4.46
CA GLY A 54 14.31 3.71 -5.33
C GLY A 54 12.98 3.85 -4.60
N PHE A 55 11.89 4.03 -5.36
CA PHE A 55 10.52 4.02 -4.83
C PHE A 55 10.13 2.67 -4.20
N ALA A 56 10.85 1.60 -4.55
CA ALA A 56 10.67 0.26 -4.03
C ALA A 56 11.90 -0.13 -3.20
N SER A 57 11.82 0.08 -1.88
CA SER A 57 12.82 -0.37 -0.93
C SER A 57 12.60 -1.84 -0.61
N GLY A 58 13.66 -2.65 -0.59
CA GLY A 58 13.62 -4.05 -0.16
C GLY A 58 13.19 -4.26 1.30
N ASP A 59 13.41 -5.44 1.86
CA ASP A 59 12.98 -5.80 3.22
C ASP A 59 14.05 -5.61 4.31
N GLU A 60 14.92 -4.61 4.13
CA GLU A 60 16.12 -4.36 4.94
C GLU A 60 17.25 -5.38 4.75
N THR A 61 16.95 -6.59 4.26
CA THR A 61 17.96 -7.64 3.99
C THR A 61 18.10 -7.94 2.50
N VAL A 62 16.99 -8.06 1.78
CA VAL A 62 16.92 -8.46 0.38
C VAL A 62 16.39 -7.28 -0.45
N PRO A 63 17.05 -6.91 -1.57
CA PRO A 63 16.61 -5.81 -2.41
C PRO A 63 15.27 -6.14 -3.09
N TYR A 64 14.48 -5.09 -3.40
CA TYR A 64 13.17 -5.25 -4.06
C TYR A 64 13.28 -6.08 -5.35
N HIS A 65 14.32 -5.89 -6.17
CA HIS A 65 14.50 -6.64 -7.41
C HIS A 65 14.46 -8.17 -7.22
N SER A 66 15.06 -8.68 -6.14
CA SER A 66 15.01 -10.12 -5.83
C SER A 66 13.64 -10.54 -5.30
N LEU A 67 12.96 -9.68 -4.53
CA LEU A 67 11.63 -9.96 -3.98
C LEU A 67 10.53 -9.91 -5.06
N SER A 68 10.69 -9.02 -6.04
CA SER A 68 9.76 -8.79 -7.14
C SER A 68 9.84 -9.89 -8.20
N TRP A 69 10.86 -10.75 -8.13
CA TRP A 69 11.11 -11.82 -9.11
C TRP A 69 9.99 -12.85 -9.20
N CYS A 70 9.14 -12.96 -8.17
CA CYS A 70 7.94 -13.81 -8.21
C CYS A 70 6.95 -13.41 -9.32
N LYS A 71 7.02 -12.17 -9.85
CA LYS A 71 6.24 -11.74 -11.02
C LYS A 71 6.61 -12.53 -12.28
N SER A 72 7.86 -12.99 -12.40
CA SER A 72 8.31 -13.82 -13.54
C SER A 72 7.63 -15.19 -13.61
N TRP A 73 6.97 -15.63 -12.52
CA TRP A 73 6.23 -16.89 -12.47
C TRP A 73 4.80 -16.77 -13.01
N LEU A 74 4.32 -15.56 -13.25
CA LEU A 74 3.06 -15.33 -13.94
C LEU A 74 3.24 -15.71 -15.42
N GLY A 75 2.20 -16.22 -16.07
CA GLY A 75 2.36 -16.62 -17.46
C GLY A 75 2.28 -15.46 -18.44
N SER A 76 2.00 -15.78 -19.71
CA SER A 76 2.30 -14.88 -20.82
C SER A 76 1.41 -13.65 -20.92
N LYS A 77 0.25 -13.65 -20.23
CA LYS A 77 -0.67 -12.52 -20.21
C LYS A 77 -1.04 -12.18 -18.78
N VAL A 78 -0.81 -10.94 -18.41
CA VAL A 78 -1.05 -10.45 -17.05
C VAL A 78 -1.93 -9.21 -17.10
N ASN A 79 -2.93 -9.17 -16.23
CA ASN A 79 -3.70 -7.95 -15.97
C ASN A 79 -3.08 -7.22 -14.80
N ILE A 80 -2.85 -5.92 -14.97
CA ILE A 80 -2.25 -5.07 -13.95
C ILE A 80 -3.29 -4.06 -13.50
N THR A 81 -3.55 -4.02 -12.20
CA THR A 81 -4.41 -3.00 -11.58
C THR A 81 -3.63 -2.29 -10.49
N ARG A 82 -3.65 -0.96 -10.48
CA ARG A 82 -3.04 -0.15 -9.43
C ARG A 82 -4.09 0.75 -8.81
N THR A 83 -4.17 0.71 -7.48
CA THR A 83 -5.08 1.53 -6.70
C THR A 83 -4.35 2.15 -5.52
N PRO A 84 -4.82 3.27 -4.96
CA PRO A 84 -4.35 3.71 -3.65
C PRO A 84 -4.54 2.63 -2.59
N GLN A 85 -3.65 2.61 -1.59
CA GLN A 85 -3.82 1.77 -0.41
C GLN A 85 -4.93 2.27 0.51
N SER A 86 -5.24 3.57 0.48
CA SER A 86 -6.41 4.14 1.15
C SER A 86 -7.66 3.98 0.28
N GLU A 87 -8.80 4.29 0.85
CA GLU A 87 -10.11 4.27 0.21
C GLU A 87 -10.16 5.29 -0.91
N HIS A 88 -10.84 4.93 -1.99
CA HIS A 88 -10.87 5.71 -3.22
C HIS A 88 -12.19 5.50 -3.99
N ASP A 89 -12.54 6.47 -4.83
CA ASP A 89 -13.80 6.46 -5.62
C ASP A 89 -13.63 5.76 -6.97
N GLY A 90 -12.40 5.32 -7.25
CA GLY A 90 -12.00 4.69 -8.49
C GLY A 90 -11.52 5.67 -9.56
N SER A 91 -11.55 6.98 -9.32
CA SER A 91 -11.05 7.97 -10.29
C SER A 91 -9.52 7.94 -10.46
N ASP A 92 -8.82 7.39 -9.48
CA ASP A 92 -7.36 7.25 -9.39
C ASP A 92 -6.88 5.82 -9.62
N VAL A 93 -7.78 4.93 -10.02
CA VAL A 93 -7.46 3.55 -10.40
C VAL A 93 -6.90 3.52 -11.80
N GLN A 94 -5.81 2.77 -11.95
CA GLN A 94 -5.12 2.57 -13.22
C GLN A 94 -5.16 1.09 -13.56
N GLU A 95 -5.56 0.76 -14.79
CA GLU A 95 -5.71 -0.60 -15.27
C GLU A 95 -5.00 -0.77 -16.62
N GLU A 96 -4.20 -1.82 -16.74
CA GLU A 96 -3.62 -2.29 -17.99
C GLU A 96 -3.97 -3.77 -18.14
N LEU A 97 -4.76 -4.10 -19.18
CA LEU A 97 -5.26 -5.45 -19.40
C LEU A 97 -4.50 -6.13 -20.53
N ASN A 98 -4.32 -7.45 -20.42
CA ASN A 98 -3.64 -8.28 -21.42
C ASN A 98 -2.22 -7.80 -21.72
N VAL A 99 -1.47 -7.44 -20.68
CA VAL A 99 -0.05 -7.09 -20.82
C VAL A 99 0.71 -8.36 -21.18
N GLU A 100 1.38 -8.33 -22.33
CA GLU A 100 2.26 -9.42 -22.76
C GLU A 100 3.47 -9.48 -21.84
N HIS A 101 3.72 -10.67 -21.29
CA HIS A 101 4.78 -10.94 -20.34
C HIS A 101 5.67 -12.04 -20.90
N TYR A 102 6.96 -11.73 -21.02
CA TYR A 102 7.97 -12.70 -21.42
C TYR A 102 8.48 -13.43 -20.18
N HIS A 103 8.56 -14.75 -20.27
CA HIS A 103 9.03 -15.58 -19.15
C HIS A 103 10.45 -15.17 -18.75
N GLU A 104 10.70 -15.05 -17.44
CA GLU A 104 11.96 -14.56 -16.82
C GLU A 104 12.23 -13.05 -16.91
N ASP A 105 11.35 -12.27 -17.54
CA ASP A 105 11.44 -10.80 -17.50
C ASP A 105 10.61 -10.22 -16.33
N ASP A 106 11.00 -9.05 -15.84
CA ASP A 106 10.20 -8.33 -14.84
C ASP A 106 9.04 -7.58 -15.51
N ILE A 107 7.90 -7.51 -14.82
CA ILE A 107 6.73 -6.75 -15.27
C ILE A 107 6.84 -5.34 -14.68
N VAL A 108 7.17 -4.39 -15.55
CA VAL A 108 7.21 -2.96 -15.24
C VAL A 108 5.96 -2.28 -15.81
N PRO A 109 4.98 -1.90 -14.98
CA PRO A 109 3.74 -1.29 -15.45
C PRO A 109 3.96 0.15 -15.92
N ASN A 110 3.32 0.55 -17.03
CA ASN A 110 3.42 1.89 -17.59
C ASN A 110 2.39 2.86 -16.95
N MET A 111 2.44 2.93 -15.61
CA MET A 111 1.45 3.62 -14.80
C MET A 111 2.07 4.79 -14.03
N THR A 112 1.36 5.92 -13.95
CA THR A 112 1.86 7.15 -13.31
C THR A 112 1.77 7.02 -11.78
N ARG A 113 2.86 7.37 -11.07
CA ARG A 113 2.91 7.35 -9.59
C ARG A 113 2.96 8.76 -9.02
N SER A 114 2.05 9.05 -8.08
CA SER A 114 2.14 10.23 -7.23
C SER A 114 3.04 9.96 -6.02
N PRO A 115 4.05 10.81 -5.70
CA PRO A 115 4.98 10.57 -4.60
C PRO A 115 4.33 10.69 -3.20
N ARG A 116 3.12 11.26 -3.12
CA ARG A 116 2.38 11.48 -1.87
C ARG A 116 1.44 10.33 -1.52
N ILE A 117 1.09 9.50 -2.50
CA ILE A 117 0.13 8.41 -2.35
C ILE A 117 0.89 7.10 -2.27
N LYS A 118 0.45 6.20 -1.39
CA LYS A 118 0.92 4.82 -1.36
C LYS A 118 -0.04 3.99 -2.19
N TYR A 119 0.49 3.18 -3.10
CA TYR A 119 -0.31 2.32 -3.96
C TYR A 119 -0.18 0.85 -3.57
N ILE A 120 -1.18 0.09 -3.97
CA ILE A 120 -1.09 -1.36 -4.12
C ILE A 120 -1.23 -1.68 -5.61
N THR A 121 -0.34 -2.52 -6.14
CA THR A 121 -0.39 -2.98 -7.52
C THR A 121 -0.63 -4.48 -7.54
N TYR A 122 -1.63 -4.92 -8.29
CA TYR A 122 -2.02 -6.30 -8.47
C TYR A 122 -1.59 -6.75 -9.85
N TYR A 123 -0.95 -7.90 -9.92
CA TYR A 123 -0.58 -8.59 -11.15
C TYR A 123 -1.33 -9.91 -11.16
N GLU A 124 -2.27 -10.08 -12.09
CA GLU A 124 -3.21 -11.19 -12.09
C GLU A 124 -3.08 -12.01 -13.38
N ASP A 125 -2.95 -13.32 -13.21
CA ASP A 125 -2.94 -14.31 -14.29
C ASP A 125 -4.03 -15.37 -14.03
N ALA A 126 -4.94 -15.50 -15.00
CA ALA A 126 -6.01 -16.49 -14.98
C ALA A 126 -6.06 -17.37 -16.23
N GLU A 127 -5.16 -17.18 -17.19
CA GLU A 127 -5.19 -17.86 -18.49
C GLU A 127 -4.12 -18.95 -18.61
N SER A 128 -2.99 -18.77 -17.93
CA SER A 128 -1.80 -19.60 -18.18
C SER A 128 -1.92 -21.04 -17.68
N ILE A 129 -2.71 -21.26 -16.62
CA ILE A 129 -2.98 -22.60 -16.10
C ILE A 129 -4.49 -22.84 -16.08
N PRO A 130 -5.02 -23.76 -16.91
CA PRO A 130 -6.44 -24.07 -16.92
C PRO A 130 -6.96 -24.44 -15.53
N GLY A 131 -7.97 -23.69 -15.07
CA GLY A 131 -8.61 -23.93 -13.76
C GLY A 131 -7.83 -23.43 -12.55
N LYS A 132 -6.62 -22.88 -12.72
CA LYS A 132 -5.89 -22.19 -11.66
C LYS A 132 -5.79 -20.69 -11.95
N ARG A 133 -5.56 -19.93 -10.89
CA ARG A 133 -5.37 -18.49 -10.94
C ARG A 133 -4.26 -18.12 -9.99
N THR A 134 -3.44 -17.18 -10.39
CA THR A 134 -2.30 -16.72 -9.62
C THR A 134 -2.28 -15.21 -9.64
N ALA A 135 -1.99 -14.61 -8.50
CA ALA A 135 -1.83 -13.17 -8.40
C ALA A 135 -0.62 -12.84 -7.53
N VAL A 136 0.09 -11.78 -7.91
CA VAL A 136 1.18 -11.19 -7.12
C VAL A 136 0.76 -9.78 -6.74
N TRP A 137 0.89 -9.42 -5.47
CA TRP A 137 0.51 -8.11 -4.95
C TRP A 137 1.73 -7.36 -4.47
N GLU A 138 1.87 -6.10 -4.89
CA GLU A 138 2.93 -5.19 -4.47
C GLU A 138 2.35 -4.06 -3.63
N LEU A 139 2.81 -3.91 -2.40
CA LEU A 139 2.36 -2.87 -1.47
C LEU A 139 3.48 -1.85 -1.21
N ASP A 140 3.25 -0.60 -1.62
CA ASP A 140 4.19 0.50 -1.36
C ASP A 140 4.44 0.72 0.14
N LYS A 141 5.72 0.81 0.53
CA LYS A 141 6.16 1.21 1.88
C LYS A 141 5.60 0.34 3.01
N VAL A 142 5.37 -0.94 2.72
CA VAL A 142 5.07 -1.95 3.75
C VAL A 142 6.32 -2.80 3.96
N ASN A 143 6.82 -2.83 5.19
CA ASN A 143 7.96 -3.68 5.53
C ASN A 143 7.53 -5.15 5.46
N HIS A 144 8.25 -5.95 4.66
CA HIS A 144 7.93 -7.35 4.40
C HIS A 144 7.89 -8.20 5.69
N ARG A 145 8.84 -8.00 6.62
CA ARG A 145 8.87 -8.72 7.91
C ARG A 145 7.62 -8.48 8.75
N ASN A 146 7.02 -7.29 8.62
CA ASN A 146 5.81 -6.91 9.35
C ASN A 146 4.56 -6.88 8.46
N ILE A 147 4.59 -7.50 7.27
CA ILE A 147 3.51 -7.39 6.29
C ILE A 147 2.18 -7.91 6.84
N VAL A 148 2.20 -8.96 7.67
CA VAL A 148 1.01 -9.53 8.33
C VAL A 148 0.39 -8.58 9.37
N LYS A 149 1.11 -7.56 9.82
CA LYS A 149 0.58 -6.50 10.69
C LYS A 149 0.02 -5.32 9.88
N SER A 150 0.20 -5.32 8.56
CA SER A 150 -0.33 -4.27 7.69
C SER A 150 -1.85 -4.36 7.64
N PRO A 151 -2.59 -3.33 8.10
CA PRO A 151 -4.04 -3.32 8.01
C PRO A 151 -4.51 -3.38 6.55
N VAL A 152 -3.75 -2.79 5.63
CA VAL A 152 -4.02 -2.82 4.19
C VAL A 152 -3.97 -4.25 3.67
N LEU A 153 -2.88 -4.98 3.94
CA LEU A 153 -2.78 -6.39 3.51
C LEU A 153 -3.91 -7.23 4.10
N MET A 154 -4.16 -7.11 5.40
CA MET A 154 -5.17 -7.93 6.07
C MET A 154 -6.57 -7.65 5.55
N ARG A 155 -6.89 -6.39 5.21
CA ARG A 155 -8.15 -6.03 4.55
C ARG A 155 -8.26 -6.67 3.18
N GLU A 156 -7.22 -6.59 2.37
CA GLU A 156 -7.21 -7.14 1.02
C GLU A 156 -7.31 -8.65 0.98
N LEU A 157 -6.54 -9.31 1.84
CA LEU A 157 -6.57 -10.76 2.01
C LEU A 157 -7.95 -11.23 2.47
N TRP A 158 -8.53 -10.55 3.47
CA TRP A 158 -9.85 -10.89 3.96
C TRP A 158 -10.94 -10.75 2.89
N LEU A 159 -10.90 -9.66 2.10
CA LEU A 159 -11.83 -9.45 0.99
C LEU A 159 -11.70 -10.53 -0.08
N GLN A 160 -10.46 -10.92 -0.43
CA GLN A 160 -10.21 -12.00 -1.38
C GLN A 160 -10.79 -13.32 -0.88
N MET A 161 -10.50 -13.68 0.37
CA MET A 161 -11.04 -14.90 0.98
C MET A 161 -12.57 -14.87 1.02
N TRP A 162 -13.18 -13.74 1.36
CA TRP A 162 -14.63 -13.59 1.45
C TRP A 162 -15.33 -13.77 0.10
N HIS A 163 -14.78 -13.18 -0.95
CA HIS A 163 -15.30 -13.36 -2.32
C HIS A 163 -15.13 -14.81 -2.80
N ASP A 164 -13.97 -15.43 -2.55
CA ASP A 164 -13.69 -16.78 -3.02
C ASP A 164 -14.58 -17.85 -2.35
N ILE A 165 -15.06 -17.60 -1.12
CA ILE A 165 -16.05 -18.47 -0.47
C ILE A 165 -17.49 -18.18 -0.88
N HIS A 166 -17.76 -17.07 -1.59
CA HIS A 166 -19.12 -16.66 -1.88
C HIS A 166 -19.72 -17.51 -3.01
N PRO A 167 -20.86 -18.20 -2.80
CA PRO A 167 -21.42 -19.13 -3.78
C PRO A 167 -21.93 -18.45 -5.06
N TYR A 168 -22.16 -17.13 -5.02
CA TYR A 168 -22.70 -16.35 -6.12
C TYR A 168 -21.70 -15.37 -6.74
N ALA A 169 -20.40 -15.49 -6.40
CA ALA A 169 -19.36 -14.63 -6.95
C ALA A 169 -19.39 -14.65 -8.49
N LYS A 170 -19.68 -13.48 -9.09
CA LYS A 170 -19.78 -13.34 -10.55
C LYS A 170 -18.42 -13.19 -11.22
N SER A 171 -17.48 -12.56 -10.51
CA SER A 171 -16.12 -12.32 -10.97
C SER A 171 -15.16 -13.42 -10.53
N LYS A 172 -14.05 -13.53 -11.24
CA LYS A 172 -12.98 -14.49 -10.93
C LYS A 172 -12.00 -13.98 -9.87
N PHE A 173 -11.93 -12.67 -9.69
CA PHE A 173 -11.14 -11.97 -8.68
C PHE A 173 -12.01 -10.87 -8.07
N VAL A 174 -11.68 -10.44 -6.85
CA VAL A 174 -12.35 -9.30 -6.23
C VAL A 174 -12.07 -8.05 -7.03
N THR A 175 -13.11 -7.34 -7.45
CA THR A 175 -12.94 -6.06 -8.12
C THR A 175 -12.30 -5.05 -7.16
N LYS A 176 -11.21 -4.43 -7.61
CA LYS A 176 -10.41 -3.50 -6.80
C LYS A 176 -10.72 -2.04 -7.12
N ALA A 177 -11.42 -1.78 -8.23
CA ALA A 177 -11.59 -0.44 -8.79
C ALA A 177 -12.37 0.53 -7.91
N LYS A 178 -13.30 0.06 -7.07
CA LYS A 178 -14.07 0.94 -6.17
C LYS A 178 -14.32 0.21 -4.86
N ARG A 179 -13.55 0.54 -3.83
CA ARG A 179 -13.78 0.02 -2.49
C ARG A 179 -14.06 1.17 -1.55
N GLY A 180 -15.30 1.19 -1.08
CA GLY A 180 -15.72 2.06 0.00
C GLY A 180 -15.09 1.63 1.33
N PRO A 181 -15.18 2.49 2.35
CA PRO A 181 -14.64 2.22 3.67
C PRO A 181 -15.33 1.02 4.33
N LEU A 182 -14.55 0.16 4.98
CA LEU A 182 -15.03 -1.05 5.69
C LEU A 182 -14.79 -0.98 7.20
N ARG A 183 -13.94 -0.05 7.64
CA ARG A 183 -13.69 0.24 9.06
C ARG A 183 -13.71 1.75 9.33
N ASP A 184 -13.74 2.12 10.60
CA ASP A 184 -13.65 3.53 10.98
C ASP A 184 -12.32 4.15 10.54
N GLU A 185 -11.22 3.38 10.51
CA GLU A 185 -9.90 3.88 10.08
C GLU A 185 -9.84 4.19 8.57
N ASP A 186 -10.76 3.60 7.80
CA ASP A 186 -10.91 3.84 6.37
C ASP A 186 -11.67 5.16 6.10
N CYS A 187 -12.30 5.74 7.13
CA CYS A 187 -12.95 7.04 7.06
C CYS A 187 -11.95 8.16 7.39
N TYR A 188 -11.84 9.16 6.51
CA TYR A 188 -10.97 10.32 6.75
C TYR A 188 -11.68 11.65 6.50
N TRP A 189 -11.12 12.71 7.08
CA TRP A 189 -11.62 14.06 6.92
C TRP A 189 -11.06 14.72 5.65
N ASP A 190 -11.94 15.16 4.76
CA ASP A 190 -11.58 15.98 3.61
C ASP A 190 -11.55 17.45 4.05
N TYR A 191 -10.34 17.98 4.29
CA TYR A 191 -10.13 19.37 4.71
C TYR A 191 -10.60 20.39 3.66
N GLY A 192 -10.55 20.05 2.38
CA GLY A 192 -11.00 20.96 1.32
C GLY A 192 -12.52 21.12 1.29
N LYS A 193 -13.26 20.08 1.70
CA LYS A 193 -14.72 20.07 1.73
C LYS A 193 -15.30 20.23 3.14
N ALA A 194 -14.45 20.31 4.17
CA ALA A 194 -14.82 20.40 5.58
C ALA A 194 -15.88 19.35 6.01
N ARG A 195 -15.71 18.11 5.56
CA ARG A 195 -16.58 16.97 5.91
C ARG A 195 -15.80 15.65 5.80
N CYS A 196 -16.36 14.56 6.30
CA CYS A 196 -15.82 13.23 6.01
C CYS A 196 -15.84 12.98 4.49
N ALA A 197 -14.76 12.41 3.96
CA ALA A 197 -14.53 12.27 2.53
C ALA A 197 -15.63 11.46 1.83
N TRP A 198 -16.18 10.46 2.55
CA TRP A 198 -17.22 9.55 2.09
C TRP A 198 -18.55 9.84 2.80
N PRO A 199 -19.32 10.86 2.44
CA PRO A 199 -20.54 11.22 3.17
C PRO A 199 -21.63 10.14 3.11
N GLU A 200 -21.59 9.25 2.11
CA GLU A 200 -22.55 8.15 1.98
C GLU A 200 -22.28 7.04 3.01
N TYR A 201 -21.00 6.75 3.26
CA TYR A 201 -20.54 5.62 4.08
C TYR A 201 -20.08 6.02 5.47
N CYS A 202 -19.52 7.23 5.61
CA CYS A 202 -18.94 7.77 6.83
C CYS A 202 -19.74 8.97 7.33
N GLU A 203 -19.88 9.06 8.65
CA GLU A 203 -20.44 10.22 9.34
C GLU A 203 -19.41 10.81 10.31
N TYR A 204 -19.54 12.12 10.56
CA TYR A 204 -18.81 12.75 11.64
C TYR A 204 -19.51 12.44 12.96
N ARG A 205 -18.84 11.66 13.81
CA ARG A 205 -19.32 11.26 15.13
C ARG A 205 -18.17 11.37 16.11
N TYR A 206 -18.13 12.46 16.87
CA TYR A 206 -17.10 12.68 17.90
C TYR A 206 -17.25 11.72 19.08
N ILE A 207 -16.14 11.12 19.51
CA ILE A 207 -16.04 10.36 20.76
C ILE A 207 -14.98 11.02 21.64
N PHE A 208 -15.24 11.08 22.95
CA PHE A 208 -14.29 11.64 23.90
C PHE A 208 -12.95 10.91 23.79
N GLY A 209 -11.89 11.67 23.50
CA GLY A 209 -10.55 11.14 23.20
C GLY A 209 -10.11 11.36 21.75
N ASP A 210 -11.02 11.75 20.86
CA ASP A 210 -10.64 12.18 19.51
C ASP A 210 -9.85 13.50 19.57
N VAL A 211 -8.65 13.48 18.98
CA VAL A 211 -7.68 14.57 18.96
C VAL A 211 -7.70 15.33 17.63
N HIS A 212 -8.13 14.69 16.54
CA HIS A 212 -8.24 15.34 15.22
C HIS A 212 -9.52 14.94 14.47
N LEU A 213 -9.95 15.78 13.52
CA LEU A 213 -11.20 15.62 12.78
C LEU A 213 -11.35 14.26 12.08
N GLY A 214 -10.24 13.72 11.57
CA GLY A 214 -10.21 12.38 10.96
C GLY A 214 -10.62 11.26 11.92
N GLN A 215 -10.23 11.31 13.21
CA GLN A 215 -10.63 10.30 14.21
C GLN A 215 -12.14 10.34 14.47
N SER A 216 -12.76 11.50 14.28
CA SER A 216 -14.21 11.64 14.40
C SER A 216 -14.96 11.22 13.15
N CYS A 217 -14.30 10.91 12.03
CA CYS A 217 -14.95 10.29 10.88
C CYS A 217 -15.05 8.78 11.11
N ARG A 218 -16.27 8.27 11.15
CA ARG A 218 -16.55 6.87 11.45
C ARG A 218 -17.58 6.32 10.48
N LEU A 219 -17.61 5.00 10.33
CA LEU A 219 -18.63 4.37 9.52
C LEU A 219 -20.02 4.63 10.08
N ARG A 220 -20.94 4.90 9.17
CA ARG A 220 -22.36 4.81 9.42
C ARG A 220 -22.67 3.33 9.69
N ASN A 221 -23.64 3.08 10.56
CA ASN A 221 -23.96 1.73 11.02
C ASN A 221 -24.02 0.76 9.83
N SER A 222 -23.07 -0.19 9.79
CA SER A 222 -22.85 -1.01 8.61
C SER A 222 -24.00 -1.99 8.43
N SER A 223 -24.68 -1.93 7.29
CA SER A 223 -25.54 -3.04 6.87
C SER A 223 -24.65 -4.15 6.32
N ALA A 224 -25.02 -5.41 6.58
CA ALA A 224 -24.42 -6.58 5.94
C ALA A 224 -24.46 -6.48 4.39
N ASP A 225 -25.35 -5.64 3.86
CA ASP A 225 -25.48 -5.34 2.43
C ASP A 225 -24.21 -4.72 1.82
N LEU A 226 -23.44 -3.94 2.58
CA LEU A 226 -22.16 -3.41 2.09
C LEU A 226 -21.16 -4.53 1.77
N LEU A 227 -21.16 -5.61 2.54
CA LEU A 227 -20.29 -6.76 2.31
C LEU A 227 -20.74 -7.63 1.14
N LEU A 228 -22.04 -7.63 0.82
CA LEU A 228 -22.56 -8.32 -0.38
C LEU A 228 -22.07 -7.67 -1.68
N HIS A 229 -21.75 -6.38 -1.67
CA HIS A 229 -21.17 -5.71 -2.85
C HIS A 229 -19.74 -6.16 -3.18
N TYR A 230 -19.06 -6.80 -2.23
CA TYR A 230 -17.69 -7.30 -2.38
C TYR A 230 -17.63 -8.83 -2.58
N ALA A 231 -18.79 -9.48 -2.64
CA ALA A 231 -18.94 -10.93 -2.70
C ALA A 231 -19.28 -11.43 -4.12
#